data_AF-A0A350P2Z5-F1
#
_entry.id   AF-A0A350P2Z5-F1
#
_cell.length_a   1.000
_cell.length_b   1.000
_cell.length_c   1.000
_cell.angle_alpha   90.00
_cell.angle_beta   90.00
_cell.angle_gamma   90.00
#
_symmetry.space_group_name_H-M   'P 1'
#
loop_
_entity.id
_entity.type
_entity.pdbx_description
1 polymer ?
#
loop_
_entity_poly.entity_id
_entity_poly.type
_entity_poly.pdbx_seq_one_letter_code
_entity_poly.pdbx_strand_id
1 'polypeptide(L)'
;MIISKTNIIASNSIVLESGSLSSGELSNLQDPDFSRVVSSSSSTFSFTFDTVGSCEYVALHGLNLQIGNTVTLTGTSFTRSFTVTRPIKNLVFYIGVATTLNDLTVEITGTGTKTISYMQAGLVSHIAWGTNAGQSLYYLGSNVTNRVTANDAGFPVKRVQETIAPKLSLTFRNMYKDWARTELQEIFDLYNNTGVLSQLDYEEENRPEESCALFELSSSKVATHSQTTTLVDISLSFRIVA
;
A
#
# COMPACT_ATOMS: atom_id res chain seq x y z
N MET A 1 -0.94 13.44 4.50
CA MET A 1 -0.47 12.20 3.87
C MET A 1 0.32 11.40 4.88
N ILE A 2 0.07 10.09 4.95
CA ILE A 2 0.85 9.14 5.76
C ILE A 2 1.72 8.24 4.87
N ILE A 3 2.88 7.90 5.39
CA ILE A 3 3.76 6.85 4.84
C ILE A 3 4.12 5.90 5.97
N SER A 4 4.07 4.58 5.71
CA SER A 4 4.46 3.56 6.68
C SER A 4 5.91 3.74 7.12
N LYS A 5 6.17 3.59 8.42
CA LYS A 5 7.53 3.58 8.97
C LYS A 5 7.86 2.32 9.76
N THR A 6 6.86 1.52 10.14
CA THR A 6 7.09 0.16 10.68
C THR A 6 6.14 -0.87 10.06
N ASN A 7 6.54 -2.14 10.11
CA ASN A 7 5.67 -3.29 9.84
C ASN A 7 5.82 -4.30 11.00
N ILE A 8 4.88 -4.26 11.93
CA ILE A 8 4.93 -5.05 13.17
C ILE A 8 4.33 -6.44 13.00
N ILE A 9 3.63 -6.71 11.90
CA ILE A 9 3.00 -8.01 11.63
C ILE A 9 3.89 -8.95 10.80
N ALA A 10 5.12 -8.54 10.48
CA ALA A 10 6.02 -9.26 9.58
C ALA A 10 6.44 -10.66 10.08
N SER A 11 6.27 -10.95 11.37
CA SER A 11 6.66 -12.23 11.98
C SER A 11 5.56 -12.83 12.87
N ASN A 12 4.35 -12.31 12.78
CA ASN A 12 3.22 -12.77 13.58
C ASN A 12 2.68 -14.10 13.05
N SER A 13 2.08 -14.91 13.91
CA SER A 13 1.29 -16.05 13.46
C SER A 13 0.03 -15.58 12.75
N ILE A 14 -0.41 -16.37 11.77
CA ILE A 14 -1.66 -16.12 11.04
C ILE A 14 -2.50 -17.38 11.09
N VAL A 15 -3.75 -17.25 11.53
CA VAL A 15 -4.72 -18.34 11.62
C VAL A 15 -5.86 -18.11 10.65
N LEU A 16 -6.25 -19.15 9.90
CA LEU A 16 -7.45 -19.12 9.07
C LEU A 16 -8.69 -19.33 9.96
N GLU A 17 -9.57 -18.34 10.01
CA GLU A 17 -10.79 -18.39 10.82
C GLU A 17 -11.98 -18.94 10.04
N SER A 18 -12.11 -18.53 8.78
CA SER A 18 -13.25 -18.90 7.94
C SER A 18 -12.89 -18.91 6.46
N GLY A 19 -13.57 -19.80 5.74
CA GLY A 19 -13.33 -20.06 4.33
C GLY A 19 -12.26 -21.13 4.11
N SER A 20 -11.71 -21.14 2.90
CA SER A 20 -10.69 -22.10 2.47
C SER A 20 -9.70 -21.42 1.53
N LEU A 21 -8.44 -21.84 1.57
CA LEU A 21 -7.44 -21.37 0.62
C LEU A 21 -7.63 -22.12 -0.70
N SER A 22 -7.91 -21.38 -1.77
CA SER A 22 -7.94 -21.93 -3.13
C SER A 22 -6.54 -22.00 -3.77
N SER A 23 -5.60 -21.16 -3.30
CA SER A 23 -4.19 -21.19 -3.67
C SER A 23 -3.33 -20.46 -2.64
N GLY A 24 -2.07 -20.88 -2.53
CA GLY A 24 -1.08 -20.28 -1.65
C GLY A 24 -1.26 -20.66 -0.17
N GLU A 25 -0.52 -19.96 0.68
CA GLU A 25 -0.50 -20.13 2.13
C GLU A 25 -0.63 -18.76 2.81
N LEU A 26 -1.14 -18.72 4.03
CA LEU A 26 -1.30 -17.44 4.76
C LEU A 26 0.05 -16.74 5.00
N SER A 27 1.13 -17.49 5.17
CA SER A 27 2.50 -16.97 5.29
C SER A 27 2.93 -16.08 4.11
N ASN A 28 2.34 -16.27 2.93
CA ASN A 28 2.61 -15.41 1.78
C ASN A 28 2.21 -13.94 2.04
N LEU A 29 1.24 -13.69 2.92
CA LEU A 29 0.83 -12.33 3.30
C LEU A 29 1.95 -11.52 3.97
N GLN A 30 3.02 -12.16 4.41
CA GLN A 30 4.19 -11.53 5.03
C GLN A 30 5.39 -11.44 4.07
N ASP A 31 5.27 -11.94 2.83
CA ASP A 31 6.31 -11.89 1.81
C ASP A 31 6.15 -10.61 0.95
N PRO A 32 7.11 -9.67 1.01
CA PRO A 32 7.00 -8.41 0.28
C PRO A 32 7.34 -8.52 -1.21
N ASP A 33 7.72 -9.69 -1.74
CA ASP A 33 8.10 -9.87 -3.16
C ASP A 33 6.89 -9.86 -4.13
N PHE A 34 5.65 -9.85 -3.63
CA PHE A 34 4.40 -9.91 -4.43
C PHE A 34 4.31 -11.08 -5.45
N SER A 35 5.31 -11.95 -5.51
CA SER A 35 5.39 -13.10 -6.41
C SER A 35 4.49 -14.24 -5.96
N ARG A 36 4.13 -14.24 -4.67
CA ARG A 36 3.21 -15.18 -4.05
C ARG A 36 1.95 -14.47 -3.61
N VAL A 37 0.85 -15.22 -3.65
CA VAL A 37 -0.46 -14.73 -3.26
C VAL A 37 -1.13 -15.75 -2.35
N VAL A 38 -2.09 -15.27 -1.57
CA VAL A 38 -3.13 -16.11 -0.99
C VAL A 38 -4.43 -15.82 -1.71
N SER A 39 -5.18 -16.87 -2.04
CA SER A 39 -6.50 -16.70 -2.64
C SER A 39 -7.55 -17.58 -1.97
N SER A 40 -8.78 -17.10 -1.95
CA SER A 40 -9.94 -17.85 -1.51
C SER A 40 -11.13 -17.64 -2.43
N SER A 41 -11.84 -18.72 -2.77
CA SER A 41 -13.12 -18.66 -3.49
C SER A 41 -14.33 -18.73 -2.56
N SER A 42 -14.12 -18.81 -1.24
CA SER A 42 -15.19 -18.85 -0.25
C SER A 42 -15.96 -17.52 -0.23
N SER A 43 -17.25 -17.56 0.12
CA SER A 43 -18.08 -16.34 0.25
C SER A 43 -17.57 -15.42 1.37
N THR A 44 -17.03 -16.01 2.42
CA THR A 44 -16.30 -15.36 3.51
C THR A 44 -14.90 -15.95 3.55
N PHE A 45 -13.89 -15.08 3.48
CA PHE A 45 -12.49 -15.42 3.70
C PHE A 45 -12.00 -14.59 4.87
N SER A 46 -11.70 -15.25 6.00
CA SER A 46 -11.33 -14.57 7.24
C SER A 46 -10.09 -15.21 7.84
N PHE A 47 -9.15 -14.38 8.28
CA PHE A 47 -7.93 -14.80 8.96
C PHE A 47 -7.50 -13.76 9.99
N THR A 48 -6.80 -14.21 11.02
CA THR A 48 -6.36 -13.38 12.15
C THR A 48 -4.84 -13.38 12.25
N PHE A 49 -4.26 -12.20 12.42
CA PHE A 49 -2.90 -12.05 12.94
C PHE A 49 -2.97 -11.95 14.46
N ASP A 50 -2.24 -12.82 15.16
CA ASP A 50 -2.19 -12.80 16.63
C ASP A 50 -1.14 -11.81 17.12
N THR A 51 -1.30 -11.29 18.35
CA THR A 51 -0.26 -10.49 19.04
C THR A 51 0.20 -9.24 18.25
N VAL A 52 -0.73 -8.58 17.58
CA VAL A 52 -0.55 -7.28 16.94
C VAL A 52 -0.42 -6.19 17.99
N GLY A 53 0.75 -5.56 18.02
CA GLY A 53 1.06 -4.42 18.88
C GLY A 53 0.38 -3.12 18.44
N SER A 54 1.02 -2.00 18.75
CA SER A 54 0.49 -0.67 18.46
C SER A 54 0.57 -0.33 16.96
N CYS A 55 -0.58 -0.03 16.35
CA CYS A 55 -0.70 0.33 14.94
C CYS A 55 -1.44 1.66 14.74
N GLU A 56 -1.03 2.39 13.71
CA GLU A 56 -1.70 3.56 13.15
C GLU A 56 -2.25 3.29 11.75
N TYR A 57 -1.83 2.21 11.09
CA TYR A 57 -2.35 1.78 9.80
C TYR A 57 -2.39 0.25 9.66
N VAL A 58 -3.25 -0.21 8.75
CA VAL A 58 -3.26 -1.57 8.21
C VAL A 58 -3.39 -1.47 6.69
N ALA A 59 -2.49 -2.09 5.96
CA ALA A 59 -2.42 -2.08 4.51
C ALA A 59 -2.55 -3.50 3.93
N LEU A 60 -3.34 -3.61 2.88
CA LEU A 60 -3.47 -4.80 2.04
C LEU A 60 -3.02 -4.45 0.63
N HIS A 61 -2.12 -5.26 0.08
CA HIS A 61 -1.51 -5.01 -1.22
C HIS A 61 -1.67 -6.21 -2.17
N GLY A 62 -1.62 -5.90 -3.47
CA GLY A 62 -1.76 -6.90 -4.53
C GLY A 62 -3.17 -7.50 -4.55
N LEU A 63 -4.16 -6.65 -4.29
CA LEU A 63 -5.56 -7.06 -4.22
C LEU A 63 -6.11 -7.43 -5.60
N ASN A 64 -6.91 -8.48 -5.62
CA ASN A 64 -7.83 -8.76 -6.71
C ASN A 64 -9.16 -9.21 -6.12
N LEU A 65 -10.07 -8.24 -5.99
CA LEU A 65 -11.39 -8.41 -5.38
C LEU A 65 -12.46 -7.99 -6.39
N GLN A 66 -13.60 -8.67 -6.38
CA GLN A 66 -14.74 -8.25 -7.19
C GLN A 66 -15.42 -7.02 -6.58
N ILE A 67 -16.00 -6.19 -7.44
CA ILE A 67 -16.85 -5.07 -7.01
C ILE A 67 -17.99 -5.64 -6.15
N GLY A 68 -18.27 -4.97 -5.02
CA GLY A 68 -19.22 -5.40 -4.01
C GLY A 68 -18.64 -6.32 -2.92
N ASN A 69 -17.40 -6.79 -3.05
CA ASN A 69 -16.71 -7.43 -1.93
C ASN A 69 -16.50 -6.39 -0.81
N THR A 70 -16.66 -6.80 0.45
CA THR A 70 -16.43 -5.94 1.62
C THR A 70 -15.27 -6.50 2.41
N VAL A 71 -14.25 -5.67 2.62
CA VAL A 71 -13.12 -5.95 3.50
C VAL A 71 -13.42 -5.30 4.85
N THR A 72 -13.40 -6.09 5.92
CA THR A 72 -13.58 -5.65 7.31
C THR A 72 -12.33 -5.99 8.10
N LEU A 73 -11.79 -4.99 8.77
CA LEU A 73 -10.73 -5.16 9.76
C LEU A 73 -11.33 -5.01 11.15
N THR A 74 -11.05 -5.98 12.01
CA THR A 74 -11.48 -5.98 13.40
C THR A 74 -10.27 -6.21 14.29
N GLY A 75 -10.10 -5.34 15.28
CA GLY A 75 -9.15 -5.52 16.37
C GLY A 75 -9.67 -4.87 17.64
N THR A 76 -8.84 -4.81 18.68
CA THR A 76 -9.25 -4.24 19.98
C THR A 76 -9.70 -2.78 19.83
N SER A 77 -10.98 -2.52 20.13
CA SER A 77 -11.60 -1.18 20.00
C SER A 77 -11.50 -0.55 18.60
N PHE A 78 -11.23 -1.36 17.58
CA PHE A 78 -11.06 -0.92 16.20
C PHE A 78 -11.92 -1.80 15.28
N THR A 79 -12.79 -1.17 14.49
CA THR A 79 -13.47 -1.84 13.40
C THR A 79 -13.63 -0.87 12.24
N ARG A 80 -13.16 -1.28 11.07
CA ARG A 80 -13.29 -0.51 9.82
C ARG A 80 -13.66 -1.45 8.70
N SER A 81 -14.55 -1.00 7.83
CA SER A 81 -14.94 -1.75 6.65
C SER A 81 -14.86 -0.87 5.41
N PHE A 82 -14.53 -1.49 4.29
CA PHE A 82 -14.54 -0.87 2.99
C PHE A 82 -15.19 -1.81 1.97
N THR A 83 -16.17 -1.30 1.22
CA THR A 83 -16.81 -2.03 0.13
C THR A 83 -16.17 -1.61 -1.19
N VAL A 84 -15.69 -2.58 -1.95
CA VAL A 84 -15.01 -2.38 -3.23
C VAL A 84 -16.00 -1.83 -4.25
N THR A 85 -15.83 -0.57 -4.67
CA THR A 85 -16.67 0.11 -5.67
C THR A 85 -16.03 0.19 -7.05
N ARG A 86 -14.71 -0.03 -7.13
CA ARG A 86 -13.90 -0.04 -8.35
C ARG A 86 -12.78 -1.07 -8.22
N PRO A 87 -12.14 -1.53 -9.30
CA PRO A 87 -10.94 -2.35 -9.20
C PRO A 87 -9.85 -1.60 -8.42
N ILE A 88 -9.35 -2.22 -7.36
CA ILE A 88 -8.30 -1.69 -6.49
C ILE A 88 -7.18 -2.72 -6.40
N LYS A 89 -5.93 -2.26 -6.27
CA LYS A 89 -4.79 -3.14 -5.97
C LYS A 89 -4.26 -2.95 -4.56
N ASN A 90 -4.63 -1.84 -3.91
CA ASN A 90 -4.20 -1.52 -2.56
C ASN A 90 -5.36 -0.97 -1.73
N LEU A 91 -5.26 -1.18 -0.43
CA LEU A 91 -6.21 -0.67 0.54
C LEU A 91 -5.47 -0.38 1.85
N VAL A 92 -5.42 0.89 2.27
CA VAL A 92 -4.77 1.32 3.52
C VAL A 92 -5.82 1.90 4.44
N PHE A 93 -6.09 1.22 5.54
CA PHE A 93 -6.93 1.70 6.62
C PHE A 93 -6.09 2.50 7.60
N TYR A 94 -6.41 3.79 7.74
CA TYR A 94 -5.81 4.65 8.75
C TYR A 94 -6.61 4.61 10.05
N ILE A 95 -5.90 4.41 11.18
CA ILE A 95 -6.47 4.25 12.52
C ILE A 95 -6.53 5.61 13.25
N GLY A 96 -5.67 6.56 12.89
CA GLY A 96 -5.61 7.89 13.50
C GLY A 96 -4.60 7.98 14.64
N VAL A 97 -4.78 7.17 15.67
CA VAL A 97 -3.92 7.14 16.86
C VAL A 97 -3.39 5.73 17.06
N ALA A 98 -2.11 5.63 17.43
CA ALA A 98 -1.44 4.38 17.73
C ALA A 98 -2.24 3.55 18.76
N THR A 99 -2.87 2.49 18.27
CA THR A 99 -3.80 1.65 19.04
C THR A 99 -3.28 0.22 19.07
N THR A 100 -3.19 -0.38 20.25
CA THR A 100 -2.83 -1.80 20.39
C THR A 100 -4.01 -2.66 19.98
N LEU A 101 -3.84 -3.45 18.92
CA LEU A 101 -4.94 -4.23 18.34
C LEU A 101 -5.12 -5.59 19.01
N ASN A 102 -4.10 -6.13 19.69
CA ASN A 102 -4.01 -7.50 20.22
C ASN A 102 -4.15 -8.54 19.11
N ASP A 103 -5.35 -8.78 18.61
CA ASP A 103 -5.58 -9.62 17.44
C ASP A 103 -6.14 -8.74 16.32
N LEU A 104 -5.68 -8.95 15.09
CA LEU A 104 -6.19 -8.27 13.91
C LEU A 104 -6.82 -9.30 12.98
N THR A 105 -8.14 -9.36 12.99
CA THR A 105 -8.92 -10.18 12.06
C THR A 105 -9.22 -9.38 10.79
N VAL A 106 -8.91 -9.98 9.65
CA VAL A 106 -9.25 -9.49 8.32
C VAL A 106 -10.29 -10.41 7.72
N GLU A 107 -11.47 -9.87 7.46
CA GLU A 107 -12.58 -10.59 6.84
C GLU A 107 -12.90 -9.98 5.48
N ILE A 108 -12.97 -10.80 4.44
CA ILE A 108 -13.41 -10.41 3.11
C ILE A 108 -14.66 -11.20 2.75
N THR A 109 -15.79 -10.51 2.65
CA THR A 109 -17.09 -11.08 2.27
C THR A 109 -17.47 -10.69 0.85
N GLY A 110 -18.16 -11.59 0.15
CA GLY A 110 -18.69 -11.34 -1.20
C GLY A 110 -18.46 -12.51 -2.15
N THR A 111 -18.85 -12.35 -3.41
CA THR A 111 -18.67 -13.37 -4.45
C THR A 111 -17.29 -13.31 -5.09
N GLY A 112 -16.92 -14.37 -5.80
CA GLY A 112 -15.69 -14.44 -6.57
C GLY A 112 -14.45 -14.74 -5.74
N THR A 113 -13.33 -14.87 -6.46
CA THR A 113 -12.03 -15.16 -5.86
C THR A 113 -11.46 -13.89 -5.25
N LYS A 114 -11.06 -13.98 -3.98
CA LYS A 114 -10.42 -12.92 -3.21
C LYS A 114 -8.93 -13.21 -3.20
N THR A 115 -8.12 -12.32 -3.74
CA THR A 115 -6.66 -12.48 -3.78
C THR A 115 -6.00 -11.34 -3.05
N ILE A 116 -4.97 -11.67 -2.26
CA ILE A 116 -4.12 -10.73 -1.53
C ILE A 116 -2.68 -11.22 -1.69
N SER A 117 -1.74 -10.31 -1.90
CA SER A 117 -0.32 -10.67 -2.05
C SER A 117 0.45 -10.42 -0.76
N TYR A 118 0.27 -9.25 -0.15
CA TYR A 118 1.07 -8.82 0.99
C TYR A 118 0.27 -7.91 1.93
N MET A 119 0.60 -7.93 3.21
CA MET A 119 -0.01 -7.10 4.25
C MET A 119 1.04 -6.43 5.13
N GLN A 120 0.75 -5.20 5.52
CA GLN A 120 1.56 -4.45 6.48
C GLN A 120 0.67 -3.82 7.52
N ALA A 121 1.13 -3.74 8.77
CA ALA A 121 0.48 -2.97 9.80
C ALA A 121 1.56 -2.44 10.75
N GLY A 122 1.37 -1.23 11.27
CA GLY A 122 2.38 -0.61 12.12
C GLY A 122 2.13 0.88 12.28
N LEU A 123 3.20 1.64 12.48
CA LEU A 123 3.19 3.08 12.67
C LEU A 123 3.42 3.82 11.36
N VAL A 124 3.03 5.08 11.33
CA VAL A 124 3.20 5.96 10.17
C VAL A 124 4.02 7.19 10.51
N SER A 125 4.53 7.84 9.46
CA SER A 125 4.98 9.22 9.57
C SER A 125 3.95 10.14 8.94
N HIS A 126 3.58 11.18 9.69
CA HIS A 126 2.67 12.22 9.21
C HIS A 126 3.45 13.28 8.45
N ILE A 127 3.03 13.51 7.22
CA ILE A 127 3.57 14.57 6.38
C ILE A 127 2.47 15.62 6.26
N ALA A 128 2.68 16.71 6.99
CA ALA A 128 1.72 17.81 7.17
C ALA A 128 1.27 18.47 5.85
N TRP A 129 1.97 18.22 4.76
CA TRP A 129 1.60 18.67 3.42
C TRP A 129 1.17 17.49 2.55
N GLY A 130 -0.07 17.06 2.77
CA GLY A 130 -0.85 16.31 1.77
C GLY A 130 -1.24 17.25 0.62
N THR A 131 -1.16 16.74 -0.61
CA THR A 131 -1.57 17.37 -1.87
C THR A 131 -1.44 18.90 -1.97
N ASN A 132 -0.32 19.38 -2.52
CA ASN A 132 -0.34 20.68 -3.19
C ASN A 132 -1.28 20.59 -4.41
N ALA A 133 -1.97 21.69 -4.73
CA ALA A 133 -2.78 21.78 -5.95
C ALA A 133 -1.97 21.34 -7.19
N GLY A 134 -2.54 20.43 -8.00
CA GLY A 134 -1.90 19.90 -9.21
C GLY A 134 -1.10 18.60 -9.04
N GLN A 135 -1.21 17.90 -7.91
CA GLN A 135 -0.67 16.53 -7.80
C GLN A 135 -1.37 15.56 -8.76
N SER A 136 -0.59 14.59 -9.25
CA SER A 136 -1.09 13.56 -10.16
C SER A 136 -1.92 12.55 -9.39
N LEU A 137 -3.20 12.40 -9.74
CA LEU A 137 -4.11 11.38 -9.22
C LEU A 137 -3.80 10.03 -9.86
N TYR A 138 -2.66 9.46 -9.49
CA TYR A 138 -2.10 8.26 -10.11
C TYR A 138 -3.02 7.04 -10.00
N TYR A 139 -3.91 7.01 -9.00
CA TYR A 139 -4.92 5.98 -8.78
C TYR A 139 -6.14 6.11 -9.72
N LEU A 140 -6.20 7.14 -10.57
CA LEU A 140 -7.18 7.29 -11.65
C LEU A 140 -6.59 6.95 -13.03
N GLY A 141 -5.26 6.87 -13.14
CA GLY A 141 -4.55 6.64 -14.39
C GLY A 141 -4.07 5.21 -14.54
N SER A 142 -3.94 4.74 -15.79
CA SER A 142 -3.20 3.51 -16.10
C SER A 142 -2.11 3.84 -17.11
N ASN A 143 -0.89 3.37 -16.85
CA ASN A 143 0.21 3.49 -17.79
C ASN A 143 0.32 2.21 -18.61
N VAL A 144 0.43 2.39 -19.92
CA VAL A 144 0.42 1.29 -20.87
C VAL A 144 1.51 1.53 -21.90
N THR A 145 2.32 0.52 -22.18
CA THR A 145 3.18 0.49 -23.36
C THR A 145 2.61 -0.42 -24.43
N ASN A 146 2.66 0.06 -25.67
CA ASN A 146 2.19 -0.66 -26.84
C ASN A 146 3.39 -0.98 -27.74
N ARG A 147 3.61 -2.27 -28.01
CA ARG A 147 4.51 -2.71 -29.08
C ARG A 147 3.66 -3.11 -30.28
N VAL A 148 3.81 -2.38 -31.37
CA VAL A 148 3.10 -2.63 -32.63
C VAL A 148 4.09 -3.18 -33.64
N THR A 149 3.76 -4.30 -34.27
CA THR A 149 4.50 -4.86 -35.41
C THR A 149 3.71 -4.60 -36.69
N ALA A 150 4.36 -4.13 -37.75
CA ALA A 150 3.72 -3.86 -39.04
C ALA A 150 4.09 -4.93 -40.08
N ASN A 151 3.21 -5.16 -41.06
CA ASN A 151 3.51 -5.99 -42.24
C ASN A 151 4.22 -5.17 -43.33
N ASP A 152 4.58 -5.83 -44.44
CA ASP A 152 5.28 -5.21 -45.58
C ASP A 152 4.48 -4.10 -46.28
N ALA A 153 3.17 -3.98 -46.00
CA ALA A 153 2.31 -2.90 -46.47
C ALA A 153 2.11 -1.77 -45.43
N GLY A 154 2.82 -1.82 -44.28
CA GLY A 154 2.76 -0.82 -43.23
C GLY A 154 1.55 -0.93 -42.29
N PHE A 155 0.74 -1.98 -42.41
CA PHE A 155 -0.43 -2.18 -41.54
C PHE A 155 -0.05 -2.88 -40.22
N PRO A 156 -0.62 -2.46 -39.07
CA PRO A 156 -0.38 -3.12 -37.79
C PRO A 156 -0.96 -4.53 -37.78
N VAL A 157 -0.11 -5.54 -37.64
CA VAL A 157 -0.49 -6.97 -37.64
C VAL A 157 -0.51 -7.59 -36.25
N LYS A 158 0.17 -6.97 -35.28
CA LYS A 158 0.15 -7.42 -33.87
C LYS A 158 0.37 -6.24 -32.93
N ARG A 159 -0.55 -6.06 -31.97
CA ARG A 159 -0.41 -5.10 -30.86
C ARG A 159 -0.26 -5.91 -29.57
N VAL A 160 0.89 -5.78 -28.92
CA VAL A 160 1.11 -6.27 -27.55
C VAL A 160 1.03 -5.07 -26.64
N GLN A 161 0.17 -5.14 -25.63
CA GLN A 161 -0.10 -4.07 -24.71
C GLN A 161 0.27 -4.53 -23.29
N GLU A 162 1.24 -3.86 -22.68
CA GLU A 162 1.74 -4.18 -21.33
C GLU A 162 1.49 -3.00 -20.39
N THR A 163 0.81 -3.27 -19.28
CA THR A 163 0.59 -2.29 -18.21
C THR A 163 1.87 -2.11 -17.42
N ILE A 164 2.29 -0.86 -17.21
CA ILE A 164 3.49 -0.53 -16.45
C ILE A 164 3.11 0.19 -15.16
N ALA A 165 3.80 -0.15 -14.07
CA ALA A 165 3.68 0.56 -12.81
C ALA A 165 4.03 2.05 -12.98
N PRO A 166 3.14 3.00 -12.60
CA PRO A 166 3.44 4.42 -12.63
C PRO A 166 4.64 4.78 -11.78
N LYS A 167 5.27 5.91 -12.12
CA LYS A 167 6.27 6.54 -11.26
C LYS A 167 5.60 7.63 -10.42
N LEU A 168 5.83 7.62 -9.12
CA LEU A 168 5.40 8.67 -8.20
C LEU A 168 6.62 9.41 -7.67
N SER A 169 6.60 10.73 -7.79
CA SER A 169 7.60 11.61 -7.17
C SER A 169 6.98 12.29 -5.96
N LEU A 170 7.52 12.02 -4.79
CA LEU A 170 7.11 12.63 -3.53
C LEU A 170 8.10 13.76 -3.21
N THR A 171 7.59 14.95 -2.90
CA THR A 171 8.42 16.10 -2.53
C THR A 171 7.88 16.72 -1.25
N PHE A 172 8.69 16.66 -0.20
CA PHE A 172 8.40 17.26 1.10
C PHE A 172 9.27 18.50 1.21
N ARG A 173 8.66 19.67 1.26
CA ARG A 173 9.41 20.93 1.41
C ARG A 173 9.56 21.24 2.90
N ASN A 174 10.55 22.07 3.24
CA ASN A 174 10.67 22.72 4.55
C ASN A 174 10.46 21.79 5.77
N MET A 175 10.88 20.53 5.66
CA MET A 175 10.78 19.59 6.76
C MET A 175 11.86 19.91 7.80
N TYR A 176 11.55 19.76 9.08
CA TYR A 176 12.57 19.93 10.12
C TYR A 176 13.67 18.88 9.97
N LYS A 177 14.92 19.29 10.18
CA LYS A 177 16.06 18.36 10.16
C LYS A 177 15.91 17.21 11.14
N ASP A 178 15.30 17.45 12.30
CA ASP A 178 15.14 16.42 13.31
C ASP A 178 14.12 15.37 12.84
N TRP A 179 13.01 15.79 12.23
CA TRP A 179 12.08 14.87 11.55
C TRP A 179 12.80 14.03 10.49
N ALA A 180 13.65 14.64 9.67
CA ALA A 180 14.40 13.90 8.64
C ALA A 180 15.45 12.93 9.23
N ARG A 181 15.89 13.12 10.47
CA ARG A 181 16.84 12.23 11.16
C ARG A 181 16.15 11.10 11.90
N THR A 182 14.88 11.27 12.26
CA THR A 182 14.11 10.27 12.99
C THR A 182 13.13 9.58 12.04
N GLU A 183 12.07 10.28 11.65
CA GLU A 183 10.93 9.75 10.91
C GLU A 183 11.32 9.27 9.51
N LEU A 184 12.09 10.08 8.76
CA LEU A 184 12.54 9.66 7.43
C LEU A 184 13.52 8.47 7.50
N GLN A 185 14.33 8.40 8.55
CA GLN A 185 15.24 7.27 8.75
C GLN A 185 14.45 5.99 9.03
N GLU A 186 13.42 6.04 9.87
CA GLU A 186 12.52 4.90 10.12
C GLU A 186 11.81 4.43 8.84
N ILE A 187 11.36 5.37 7.98
CA ILE A 187 10.80 5.03 6.66
C ILE A 187 11.84 4.28 5.80
N PHE A 188 13.09 4.74 5.76
CA PHE A 188 14.14 4.06 5.00
C PHE A 188 14.53 2.73 5.60
N ASP A 189 14.55 2.59 6.92
CA ASP A 189 14.84 1.33 7.59
C ASP A 189 13.76 0.29 7.27
N LEU A 190 12.48 0.68 7.30
CA LEU A 190 11.40 -0.19 6.81
C LEU A 190 11.61 -0.57 5.35
N TYR A 191 11.82 0.42 4.46
CA TYR A 191 12.01 0.16 3.03
C TYR A 191 13.21 -0.75 2.75
N ASN A 192 14.33 -0.59 3.47
CA ASN A 192 15.50 -1.44 3.29
C ASN A 192 15.26 -2.88 3.75
N ASN A 193 14.37 -3.08 4.72
CA ASN A 193 14.01 -4.40 5.23
C ASN A 193 12.96 -5.12 4.36
N THR A 194 11.98 -4.38 3.82
CA THR A 194 10.84 -4.97 3.10
C THR A 194 10.86 -4.70 1.60
N GLY A 195 11.53 -3.66 1.12
CA GLY A 195 11.43 -3.18 -0.26
C GLY A 195 10.10 -2.49 -0.60
N VAL A 196 9.18 -2.34 0.36
CA VAL A 196 7.80 -1.89 0.15
C VAL A 196 7.36 -0.96 1.28
N LEU A 197 6.77 0.18 0.89
CA LEU A 197 6.10 1.12 1.80
C LEU A 197 4.62 1.26 1.43
N SER A 198 3.78 1.48 2.44
CA SER A 198 2.39 1.87 2.27
C SER A 198 2.24 3.38 2.32
N GLN A 199 1.45 3.96 1.42
CA GLN A 199 1.13 5.38 1.42
C GLN A 199 -0.38 5.60 1.25
N LEU A 200 -0.94 6.52 2.04
CA LEU A 200 -2.30 7.02 1.91
C LEU A 200 -2.26 8.55 1.88
N ASP A 201 -2.86 9.14 0.85
CA ASP A 201 -2.73 10.57 0.58
C ASP A 201 -3.68 11.38 1.47
N TYR A 202 -4.94 10.92 1.52
CA TYR A 202 -6.03 11.54 2.25
C TYR A 202 -6.29 10.82 3.58
N GLU A 203 -5.84 11.43 4.68
CA GLU A 203 -6.06 10.91 6.04
C GLU A 203 -7.50 11.12 6.51
N GLU A 204 -8.09 12.28 6.18
CA GLU A 204 -9.39 12.71 6.72
C GLU A 204 -10.58 12.40 5.81
N GLU A 205 -10.35 12.22 4.50
CA GLU A 205 -11.45 12.03 3.53
C GLU A 205 -11.95 10.57 3.42
N ASN A 206 -11.44 9.65 4.26
CA ASN A 206 -11.83 8.24 4.31
C ASN A 206 -11.83 7.56 2.93
N ARG A 207 -10.69 7.64 2.23
CA ARG A 207 -10.48 7.01 0.92
C ARG A 207 -9.36 5.96 0.96
N PRO A 208 -9.54 4.85 1.70
CA PRO A 208 -8.49 3.83 1.82
C PRO A 208 -8.07 3.22 0.47
N GLU A 209 -8.93 3.30 -0.54
CA GLU A 209 -8.70 2.88 -1.93
C GLU A 209 -7.89 3.86 -2.78
N GLU A 210 -7.59 5.06 -2.27
CA GLU A 210 -6.67 6.03 -2.89
C GLU A 210 -5.26 5.89 -2.30
N SER A 211 -4.94 4.69 -1.82
CA SER A 211 -3.63 4.32 -1.33
C SER A 211 -2.78 3.66 -2.41
N CYS A 212 -1.47 3.58 -2.17
CA CYS A 212 -0.57 2.83 -3.01
C CYS A 212 0.51 2.09 -2.21
N ALA A 213 1.03 1.03 -2.83
CA ALA A 213 2.30 0.44 -2.46
C ALA A 213 3.41 1.16 -3.22
N LEU A 214 4.38 1.71 -2.49
CA LEU A 214 5.61 2.29 -3.04
C LEU A 214 6.70 1.22 -3.06
N PHE A 215 7.32 1.02 -4.21
CA PHE A 215 8.43 0.09 -4.40
C PHE A 215 9.45 0.66 -5.39
N GLU A 216 10.62 0.04 -5.53
CA GLU A 216 11.68 0.48 -6.44
C GLU A 216 12.03 1.98 -6.29
N LEU A 217 12.56 2.33 -5.11
CA LEU A 217 13.10 3.66 -4.83
C LEU A 217 14.24 3.99 -5.80
N SER A 218 13.91 4.78 -6.81
CA SER A 218 14.80 5.16 -7.92
C SER A 218 15.64 6.41 -7.64
N SER A 219 15.20 7.26 -6.70
CA SER A 219 15.92 8.47 -6.31
C SER A 219 15.51 8.89 -4.90
N SER A 220 16.50 9.24 -4.08
CA SER A 220 16.32 9.87 -2.77
C SER A 220 17.29 11.04 -2.66
N LYS A 221 16.76 12.23 -2.37
CA LYS A 221 17.55 13.45 -2.17
C LYS A 221 17.03 14.19 -0.95
N VAL A 222 17.93 14.54 -0.04
CA VAL A 222 17.68 15.43 1.10
C VAL A 222 18.63 16.61 0.99
N ALA A 223 18.10 17.82 0.84
CA ALA A 223 18.88 19.04 0.66
C ALA A 223 18.53 20.05 1.75
N THR A 224 19.52 20.79 2.25
CA THR A 224 19.25 21.89 3.19
C THR A 224 18.51 23.02 2.49
N HIS A 225 17.59 23.66 3.22
CA HIS A 225 16.87 24.81 2.70
C HIS A 225 17.84 25.98 2.43
N SER A 226 17.60 26.73 1.35
CA SER A 226 18.53 27.77 0.89
C SER A 226 18.64 28.96 1.85
N GLN A 227 17.62 29.20 2.67
CA GLN A 227 17.53 30.35 3.58
C GLN A 227 17.72 29.97 5.06
N THR A 228 17.75 28.68 5.42
CA THR A 228 17.92 28.26 6.81
C THR A 228 18.54 26.88 6.92
N THR A 229 19.37 26.67 7.94
CA THR A 229 19.99 25.38 8.25
C THR A 229 19.10 24.49 9.11
N THR A 230 17.91 24.91 9.54
CA THR A 230 17.02 24.09 10.37
C THR A 230 16.08 23.20 9.56
N LEU A 231 15.88 23.53 8.28
CA LEU A 231 14.94 22.87 7.40
C LEU A 231 15.65 22.15 6.24
N VAL A 232 14.98 21.15 5.70
CA VAL A 232 15.40 20.38 4.53
C VAL A 232 14.24 20.17 3.57
N ASP A 233 14.58 20.09 2.28
CA ASP A 233 13.69 19.62 1.24
C ASP A 233 14.06 18.17 0.89
N ILE A 234 13.05 17.31 0.81
CA ILE A 234 13.18 15.89 0.53
C ILE A 234 12.49 15.59 -0.78
N SER A 235 13.13 14.82 -1.65
CA SER A 235 12.57 14.36 -2.91
C SER A 235 12.83 12.86 -3.08
N LEU A 236 11.75 12.09 -3.16
CA LEU A 236 11.75 10.64 -3.32
C LEU A 236 11.06 10.27 -4.62
N SER A 237 11.49 9.20 -5.27
CA SER A 237 10.85 8.68 -6.48
C SER A 237 10.71 7.18 -6.44
N PHE A 238 9.47 6.70 -6.48
CA PHE A 238 9.12 5.29 -6.43
C PHE A 238 8.39 4.86 -7.70
N ARG A 239 8.37 3.56 -7.97
CA ARG A 239 7.27 2.95 -8.69
C ARG A 239 6.12 2.66 -7.73
N ILE A 240 4.92 2.61 -8.27
CA ILE A 240 3.74 2.36 -7.46
C ILE A 240 2.83 1.30 -8.04
N VAL A 241 2.13 0.59 -7.15
CA VAL A 241 0.90 -0.11 -7.46
C VAL A 241 -0.21 0.68 -6.76
N ALA A 242 -1.27 1.04 -7.47
CA ALA A 242 -2.47 1.68 -6.93
C ALA A 242 -3.68 0.76 -7.15
#